data_AF-A0A7W6QEP4-F1
#
_entry.id   AF-A0A7W6QEP4-F1
#
_cell.length_a   1.000
_cell.length_b   1.000
_cell.length_c   1.000
_cell.angle_alpha   90.00
_cell.angle_beta   90.00
_cell.angle_gamma   90.00
#
_symmetry.space_group_name_H-M   'P 1'
#
loop_
_entity.id
_entity.type
_entity.pdbx_description
1 polymer ?
#
loop_
_entity_poly.entity_id
_entity_poly.type
_entity_poly.pdbx_seq_one_letter_code
_entity_poly.pdbx_strand_id
1 'polypeptide(L)'
;MTAKIRFALLRRLLGDRKGVAAIEFAILALPLFIMIFGIIEVSLMFFVNSSLDASVHKISRMIRTGEVASSKITLATFKSKICDDMLLSFSCSSGLIVKVSVLSDLSSATSADPIDDSGNLAVTETYDIGKGSDYILVQAFLPWVATVNFFDLSSAKLSDGRYLLGSSALFRNEPF
;
A
#
# COMPACT_ATOMS: atom_id res chain seq x y z
N MET A 1 -53.11 -33.19 -10.86
CA MET A 1 -52.22 -33.60 -11.98
C MET A 1 -50.86 -32.87 -11.98
N THR A 2 -50.71 -31.73 -11.28
CA THR A 2 -49.51 -30.87 -11.24
C THR A 2 -48.32 -31.42 -10.42
N ALA A 3 -48.56 -32.21 -9.37
CA ALA A 3 -47.48 -32.77 -8.53
C ALA A 3 -46.62 -33.83 -9.24
N LYS A 4 -47.22 -34.67 -10.10
CA LYS A 4 -46.50 -35.69 -10.89
C LYS A 4 -45.53 -35.06 -11.91
N ILE A 5 -45.89 -33.92 -12.50
CA ILE A 5 -45.07 -33.21 -13.48
C ILE A 5 -43.83 -32.60 -12.80
N ARG A 6 -43.99 -32.04 -11.60
CA ARG A 6 -42.86 -31.50 -10.80
C ARG A 6 -41.87 -32.60 -10.38
N PHE A 7 -42.36 -33.78 -10.02
CA PHE A 7 -41.50 -34.91 -9.62
C PHE A 7 -40.74 -35.52 -10.81
N ALA A 8 -41.35 -35.56 -11.99
CA ALA A 8 -40.71 -36.03 -13.22
C ALA A 8 -39.60 -35.07 -13.71
N LEU A 9 -39.79 -33.75 -13.57
CA LEU A 9 -38.78 -32.74 -13.86
C LEU A 9 -37.57 -32.86 -12.93
N LEU A 10 -37.79 -33.02 -11.62
CA LEU A 10 -36.69 -33.25 -10.66
C LEU A 10 -35.90 -34.52 -11.00
N ARG A 11 -36.58 -35.63 -11.31
CA ARG A 11 -35.92 -36.90 -11.66
C ARG A 11 -35.12 -36.82 -12.95
N ARG A 12 -35.58 -36.01 -13.92
CA ARG A 12 -34.87 -35.74 -15.18
C ARG A 12 -33.62 -34.85 -14.95
N LEU A 13 -33.72 -33.85 -14.08
CA LEU A 13 -32.57 -33.02 -13.68
C LEU A 13 -31.53 -33.83 -12.89
N LEU A 14 -31.97 -34.71 -11.98
CA LEU A 14 -31.12 -35.64 -11.23
C LEU A 14 -30.42 -36.70 -12.11
N GLY A 15 -30.96 -36.98 -13.30
CA GLY A 15 -30.38 -37.92 -14.27
C GLY A 15 -29.52 -37.27 -15.36
N ASP A 16 -29.46 -35.95 -15.42
CA ASP A 16 -28.76 -35.23 -16.49
C ASP A 16 -27.25 -35.10 -16.19
N ARG A 17 -26.45 -35.96 -16.83
CA ARG A 17 -24.98 -35.99 -16.67
C ARG A 17 -24.25 -35.00 -17.57
N LYS A 18 -24.95 -34.27 -18.44
CA LYS A 18 -24.32 -33.32 -19.38
C LYS A 18 -23.67 -32.12 -18.68
N GLY A 19 -24.12 -31.81 -17.46
CA GLY A 19 -23.55 -30.73 -16.63
C GLY A 19 -22.34 -31.15 -15.78
N VAL A 20 -21.98 -32.43 -15.73
CA VAL A 20 -20.88 -32.93 -14.86
C VAL A 20 -19.55 -32.31 -15.26
N ALA A 21 -19.24 -32.24 -16.56
CA ALA A 21 -18.03 -31.59 -17.06
C ALA A 21 -17.98 -30.08 -16.72
N ALA A 22 -19.12 -29.40 -16.69
CA ALA A 22 -19.19 -27.99 -16.30
C ALA A 22 -18.91 -27.80 -14.79
N ILE A 23 -19.37 -28.74 -13.96
CA ILE A 23 -19.10 -28.74 -12.51
C ILE A 23 -17.63 -29.05 -12.23
N GLU A 24 -17.05 -30.05 -12.91
CA GLU A 24 -15.62 -30.39 -12.82
C GLU A 24 -14.75 -29.19 -13.20
N PHE A 25 -15.09 -28.49 -14.30
CA PHE A 25 -14.42 -27.26 -14.69
C PHE A 25 -14.58 -26.15 -13.66
N ALA A 26 -15.77 -25.94 -13.11
CA ALA A 26 -16.01 -24.91 -12.10
C ALA A 26 -15.20 -25.15 -10.81
N ILE A 27 -15.08 -26.41 -10.38
CA ILE A 27 -14.28 -26.79 -9.21
C ILE A 27 -12.78 -26.51 -9.42
N LEU A 28 -12.27 -26.66 -10.65
CA LEU A 28 -10.87 -26.33 -10.99
C LEU A 28 -10.65 -24.84 -11.26
N ALA A 29 -11.62 -24.18 -11.87
CA ALA A 29 -11.55 -22.78 -12.23
C ALA A 29 -11.54 -21.88 -10.98
N LEU A 30 -12.32 -22.22 -9.95
CA LEU A 30 -12.40 -21.42 -8.72
C LEU A 30 -11.04 -21.23 -8.01
N PRO A 31 -10.28 -22.28 -7.64
CA PRO A 31 -8.96 -22.11 -7.02
C PRO A 31 -7.95 -21.47 -7.98
N LEU A 32 -8.05 -21.72 -9.29
CA LEU A 32 -7.19 -21.09 -10.29
C LEU A 32 -7.36 -19.57 -10.32
N PHE A 33 -8.61 -19.09 -10.40
CA PHE A 33 -8.88 -17.65 -10.41
C PHE A 33 -8.49 -16.98 -9.10
N ILE A 34 -8.74 -17.65 -7.96
CA ILE A 34 -8.30 -17.19 -6.65
C ILE A 34 -6.77 -17.00 -6.63
N MET A 35 -6.01 -17.96 -7.16
CA MET A 35 -4.54 -17.86 -7.26
C MET A 35 -4.10 -16.73 -8.20
N ILE A 36 -4.72 -16.61 -9.38
CA ILE A 36 -4.41 -15.55 -10.35
C ILE A 36 -4.64 -14.16 -9.75
N PHE A 37 -5.80 -13.94 -9.12
CA PHE A 37 -6.10 -12.67 -8.45
C PHE A 37 -5.15 -12.40 -7.28
N GLY A 38 -4.75 -13.43 -6.53
CA GLY A 38 -3.72 -13.32 -5.50
C GLY A 38 -2.37 -12.85 -6.05
N ILE A 39 -1.90 -13.44 -7.16
CA ILE A 39 -0.64 -13.04 -7.81
C ILE A 39 -0.72 -11.60 -8.30
N ILE A 40 -1.84 -11.20 -8.91
CA ILE A 40 -2.06 -9.84 -9.42
C ILE A 40 -2.06 -8.84 -8.25
N GLU A 41 -2.78 -9.13 -7.16
CA GLU A 41 -2.86 -8.27 -5.98
C GLU A 41 -1.46 -8.04 -5.36
N VAL A 42 -0.70 -9.12 -5.15
CA VAL A 42 0.67 -9.02 -4.61
C VAL A 42 1.56 -8.20 -5.55
N SER A 43 1.50 -8.49 -6.85
CA SER A 43 2.28 -7.77 -7.86
C SER A 43 1.94 -6.27 -7.86
N LEU A 44 0.67 -5.92 -7.71
CA LEU A 44 0.21 -4.53 -7.61
C LEU A 44 0.71 -3.86 -6.33
N MET A 45 0.63 -4.52 -5.17
CA MET A 45 1.16 -4.00 -3.91
C MET A 45 2.66 -3.69 -4.00
N PHE A 46 3.46 -4.63 -4.53
CA PHE A 46 4.90 -4.42 -4.71
C PHE A 46 5.20 -3.31 -5.70
N PHE A 47 4.43 -3.23 -6.79
CA PHE A 47 4.58 -2.16 -7.78
C PHE A 47 4.32 -0.78 -7.16
N VAL A 48 3.23 -0.62 -6.40
CA VAL A 48 2.92 0.63 -5.71
C VAL A 48 3.97 0.96 -4.66
N ASN A 49 4.42 -0.02 -3.89
CA ASN A 49 5.47 0.18 -2.88
C ASN A 49 6.79 0.63 -3.53
N SER A 50 7.19 0.01 -4.65
CA SER A 50 8.38 0.41 -5.39
C SER A 50 8.24 1.80 -6.02
N SER A 51 7.04 2.15 -6.52
CA SER A 51 6.77 3.50 -7.02
C SER A 51 6.83 4.53 -5.89
N LEU A 52 6.27 4.23 -4.71
CA LEU A 52 6.34 5.09 -3.53
C LEU A 52 7.80 5.34 -3.14
N ASP A 53 8.60 4.27 -3.08
CA ASP A 53 10.01 4.34 -2.73
C ASP A 53 10.82 5.23 -3.70
N ALA A 54 10.62 5.02 -5.01
CA ALA A 54 11.24 5.85 -6.04
C ALA A 54 10.85 7.33 -5.91
N SER A 55 9.57 7.62 -5.69
CA SER A 55 9.07 9.00 -5.53
C SER A 55 9.59 9.65 -4.26
N VAL A 56 9.60 8.95 -3.12
CA VAL A 56 10.17 9.47 -1.86
C VAL A 56 11.66 9.78 -2.03
N HIS A 57 12.44 8.89 -2.65
CA HIS A 57 13.86 9.13 -2.93
C HIS A 57 14.09 10.29 -3.89
N LYS A 58 13.22 10.49 -4.88
CA LYS A 58 13.34 11.60 -5.84
C LYS A 58 12.95 12.93 -5.20
N ILE A 59 11.80 13.01 -4.55
CA ILE A 59 11.24 14.24 -3.97
C ILE A 59 12.04 14.68 -2.75
N SER A 60 12.57 13.76 -1.94
CA SER A 60 13.44 14.09 -0.80
C SER A 60 14.73 14.81 -1.21
N ARG A 61 15.18 14.70 -2.47
CA ARG A 61 16.31 15.49 -2.97
C ARG A 61 16.06 17.00 -2.88
N MET A 62 14.82 17.46 -3.00
CA MET A 62 14.50 18.89 -2.86
C MET A 62 14.72 19.38 -1.42
N ILE A 63 14.56 18.50 -0.42
CA ILE A 63 14.96 18.80 0.97
C ILE A 63 16.49 18.84 1.03
N ARG A 64 17.15 17.82 0.47
CA ARG A 64 18.60 17.69 0.45
C ARG A 64 19.31 18.91 -0.16
N THR A 65 18.77 19.49 -1.23
CA THR A 65 19.35 20.65 -1.92
C THR A 65 18.89 22.00 -1.35
N GLY A 66 18.01 22.02 -0.34
CA GLY A 66 17.45 23.26 0.22
C GLY A 66 16.42 23.98 -0.66
N GLU A 67 15.98 23.36 -1.77
CA GLU A 67 14.94 23.92 -2.64
C GLU A 67 13.62 24.11 -1.89
N VAL A 68 13.30 23.17 -1.00
CA VAL A 68 12.14 23.24 -0.10
C VAL A 68 12.18 24.46 0.83
N ALA A 69 13.36 24.79 1.36
CA ALA A 69 13.54 25.97 2.21
C ALA A 69 13.40 27.27 1.41
N SER A 70 14.02 27.32 0.23
CA SER A 70 14.02 28.49 -0.65
C SER A 70 12.62 28.80 -1.20
N SER A 71 11.89 27.78 -1.60
CA SER A 71 10.54 27.90 -2.19
C SER A 71 9.41 27.84 -1.14
N LYS A 72 9.75 27.76 0.15
CA LYS A 72 8.79 27.65 1.29
C LYS A 72 7.74 26.56 1.06
N ILE A 73 8.17 25.39 0.58
CA ILE A 73 7.28 24.25 0.33
C ILE A 73 6.76 23.75 1.68
N THR A 74 5.45 23.60 1.80
CA THR A 74 4.79 23.07 3.00
C THR A 74 4.72 21.54 2.95
N LEU A 75 4.47 20.91 4.10
CA LEU A 75 4.23 19.46 4.18
C LEU A 75 3.14 18.98 3.20
N ALA A 76 2.05 19.73 3.08
CA ALA A 76 0.94 19.39 2.17
C ALA A 76 1.39 19.38 0.70
N THR A 77 2.15 20.40 0.28
CA THR A 77 2.69 20.47 -1.08
C THR A 77 3.76 19.39 -1.31
N PHE A 78 4.57 19.08 -0.29
CA PHE A 78 5.55 18.01 -0.34
C PHE A 78 4.88 16.64 -0.58
N LYS A 79 3.80 16.34 0.16
CA LYS A 79 2.98 15.14 -0.05
C LYS A 79 2.36 15.09 -1.45
N SER A 80 1.80 16.20 -1.92
CA SER A 80 1.26 16.28 -3.29
C SER A 80 2.32 15.89 -4.30
N LYS A 81 3.53 16.46 -4.20
CA LYS A 81 4.63 16.14 -5.12
C LYS A 81 5.05 14.66 -5.09
N ILE A 82 4.98 13.99 -3.93
CA ILE A 82 5.20 12.54 -3.85
C ILE A 82 4.10 11.80 -4.61
N CYS A 83 2.84 12.12 -4.32
CA CYS A 83 1.71 11.45 -4.96
C CYS A 83 1.61 11.71 -6.48
N ASP A 84 2.04 12.89 -6.94
CA ASP A 84 2.05 13.28 -8.35
C ASP A 84 3.15 12.56 -9.15
N ASP A 85 4.24 12.17 -8.49
CA ASP A 85 5.35 11.45 -9.11
C ASP A 85 5.11 9.93 -9.18
N MET A 86 4.21 9.40 -8.34
CA MET A 86 3.85 7.99 -8.35
C MET A 86 3.02 7.63 -9.58
N LEU A 87 3.31 6.49 -10.21
CA LEU A 87 2.56 6.03 -11.39
C LEU A 87 1.15 5.51 -11.04
N LEU A 88 0.95 5.02 -9.80
CA LEU A 88 -0.32 4.52 -9.26
C LEU A 88 -0.53 5.00 -7.83
N SER A 89 -1.09 6.21 -7.68
CA SER A 89 -1.21 6.92 -6.40
C SER A 89 -2.57 6.78 -5.71
N PHE A 90 -3.21 5.61 -5.82
CA PHE A 90 -4.54 5.37 -5.23
C PHE A 90 -4.59 5.77 -3.75
N SER A 91 -5.51 6.68 -3.40
CA SER A 91 -5.70 7.21 -2.04
C SER A 91 -4.45 7.86 -1.42
N CYS A 92 -3.41 8.17 -2.21
CA CYS A 92 -2.17 8.76 -1.72
C CYS A 92 -2.41 10.13 -1.10
N SER A 93 -3.17 11.01 -1.77
CA SER A 93 -3.40 12.39 -1.30
C SER A 93 -4.05 12.47 0.08
N SER A 94 -4.94 11.52 0.42
CA SER A 94 -5.65 11.48 1.70
C SER A 94 -5.01 10.57 2.75
N GLY A 95 -4.24 9.56 2.32
CA GLY A 95 -3.70 8.52 3.21
C GLY A 95 -2.21 8.63 3.50
N LEU A 96 -1.46 9.41 2.71
CA LEU A 96 -0.01 9.50 2.86
C LEU A 96 0.38 10.30 4.10
N ILE A 97 1.09 9.64 5.01
CA ILE A 97 1.63 10.21 6.23
C ILE A 97 3.14 10.33 6.06
N VAL A 98 3.67 11.53 6.25
CA VAL A 98 5.09 11.81 6.07
C VAL A 98 5.66 12.38 7.35
N LYS A 99 6.81 11.82 7.76
CA LYS A 99 7.60 12.24 8.90
C LYS A 99 8.98 12.62 8.42
N VAL A 100 9.31 13.89 8.50
CA VAL A 100 10.65 14.43 8.26
C VAL A 100 11.21 14.88 9.60
N SER A 101 12.34 14.31 9.98
CA SER A 101 13.01 14.60 11.24
C SER A 101 14.51 14.79 11.03
N VAL A 102 15.05 15.80 11.71
CA VAL A 102 16.49 16.03 11.84
C VAL A 102 17.06 15.04 12.87
N LEU A 103 18.19 14.44 12.53
CA LEU A 103 18.94 13.55 13.40
C LEU A 103 20.21 14.25 13.88
N SER A 104 20.60 14.02 15.13
CA SER A 104 21.89 14.51 15.64
C SER A 104 23.04 13.73 15.01
N ASP A 105 22.88 12.42 14.85
CA ASP A 105 23.88 11.50 14.35
C ASP A 105 23.25 10.36 13.53
N LEU A 106 24.01 9.76 12.60
CA LEU A 106 23.52 8.65 11.78
C LEU A 106 23.17 7.41 12.64
N SER A 107 23.85 7.22 13.77
CA SER A 107 23.57 6.15 14.73
C SER A 107 22.25 6.34 15.49
N SER A 108 21.69 7.55 15.49
CA SER A 108 20.39 7.85 16.08
C SER A 108 19.21 7.62 15.13
N ALA A 109 19.48 7.18 13.90
CA ALA A 109 18.45 6.87 12.92
C ALA A 109 17.62 5.67 13.38
N THR A 110 16.51 5.95 14.07
CA THR A 110 15.50 4.96 14.40
C THR A 110 14.33 5.10 13.43
N SER A 111 14.01 4.00 12.75
CA SER A 111 12.72 3.88 12.07
C SER A 111 11.64 3.95 13.14
N ALA A 112 10.66 4.84 12.98
CA ALA A 112 9.53 4.88 13.90
C ALA A 112 8.72 3.59 13.69
N ASP A 113 8.41 2.87 14.76
CA ASP A 113 7.41 1.79 14.68
C ASP A 113 6.07 2.44 14.31
N PRO A 114 5.55 2.19 13.10
CA PRO A 114 4.42 2.95 12.61
C PRO A 114 3.08 2.43 13.12
N ILE A 115 3.08 1.26 13.76
CA ILE A 115 1.90 0.55 14.24
C ILE A 115 1.97 0.50 15.76
N ASP A 116 0.92 0.96 16.44
CA ASP A 116 0.80 0.87 17.89
C ASP A 116 0.41 -0.56 18.35
N ASP A 117 0.43 -0.79 19.66
CA ASP A 117 0.03 -2.08 20.27
C ASP A 117 -1.43 -2.46 19.94
N SER A 118 -2.25 -1.51 19.49
CA SER A 118 -3.64 -1.72 19.07
C SER A 118 -3.79 -2.01 17.56
N GLY A 119 -2.68 -2.05 16.83
CA GLY A 119 -2.65 -2.30 15.39
C GLY A 119 -3.01 -1.08 14.53
N ASN A 120 -3.12 0.12 15.12
CA ASN A 120 -3.42 1.35 14.39
C ASN A 120 -2.15 2.06 13.98
N LEU A 121 -2.24 2.88 12.93
CA LEU A 121 -1.13 3.73 12.54
C LEU A 121 -1.02 4.93 13.48
N ALA A 122 0.04 4.95 14.28
CA ALA A 122 0.29 5.96 15.32
C ALA A 122 1.48 6.87 15.00
N VAL A 123 1.70 7.16 13.71
CA VAL A 123 2.77 8.06 13.27
C VAL A 123 2.28 9.50 13.34
N THR A 124 2.95 10.33 14.14
CA THR A 124 2.75 11.78 14.12
C THR A 124 3.53 12.40 12.97
N GLU A 125 2.84 13.18 12.15
CA GLU A 125 3.47 13.93 11.05
C GLU A 125 4.39 15.02 11.60
N THR A 126 5.62 15.02 11.13
CA THR A 126 6.60 16.08 11.42
C THR A 126 7.19 16.57 10.12
N TYR A 127 7.48 17.86 10.07
CA TYR A 127 8.09 18.49 8.90
C TYR A 127 9.21 19.42 9.34
N ASP A 128 10.30 18.83 9.79
CA ASP A 128 11.53 19.56 10.09
C ASP A 128 12.57 19.28 9.00
N ILE A 129 12.83 20.28 8.18
CA ILE A 129 13.76 20.20 7.04
C ILE A 129 15.22 20.43 7.44
N GLY A 130 15.47 20.80 8.70
CA GLY A 130 16.80 21.11 9.22
C GLY A 130 17.49 22.27 8.49
N LYS A 131 18.81 22.33 8.65
CA LYS A 131 19.70 23.28 7.95
C LYS A 131 20.64 22.52 7.02
N GLY A 132 21.47 23.28 6.30
CA GLY A 132 22.55 22.70 5.52
C GLY A 132 23.47 21.86 6.40
N SER A 133 23.98 20.75 5.87
CA SER A 133 24.85 19.79 6.57
C SER A 133 24.21 18.96 7.70
N ASP A 134 22.91 19.10 7.98
CA ASP A 134 22.21 18.26 8.95
C ASP A 134 21.84 16.89 8.36
N TYR A 135 21.73 15.87 9.21
CA TYR A 135 21.20 14.56 8.82
C TYR A 135 19.68 14.59 8.88
N ILE A 136 19.03 14.18 7.79
CA ILE A 136 17.58 14.17 7.66
C ILE A 136 17.11 12.75 7.38
N LEU A 137 16.11 12.32 8.14
CA LEU A 137 15.36 11.10 7.90
C LEU A 137 13.96 11.45 7.44
N VAL A 138 13.64 11.06 6.20
CA VAL A 138 12.30 11.14 5.63
C VAL A 138 11.68 9.75 5.69
N GLN A 139 10.52 9.62 6.31
CA GLN A 139 9.73 8.40 6.36
C GLN A 139 8.35 8.69 5.80
N ALA A 140 7.87 7.84 4.90
CA ALA A 140 6.57 7.93 4.28
C ALA A 140 5.80 6.62 4.54
N PHE A 141 4.57 6.76 5.01
CA PHE A 141 3.68 5.66 5.37
C PHE A 141 2.36 5.83 4.61
N LEU A 142 2.00 4.82 3.82
CA LEU A 142 0.80 4.83 2.97
C LEU A 142 -0.07 3.60 3.27
N PRO A 143 -1.24 3.77 3.90
CA PRO A 143 -2.22 2.71 4.07
C PRO A 143 -2.82 2.31 2.71
N TRP A 144 -2.59 1.07 2.31
CA TRP A 144 -3.09 0.46 1.09
C TRP A 144 -4.34 -0.40 1.37
N VAL A 145 -5.38 -0.19 0.58
CA VAL A 145 -6.60 -1.01 0.61
C VAL A 145 -6.45 -2.09 -0.44
N ALA A 146 -6.36 -3.36 0.00
CA ALA A 146 -6.30 -4.48 -0.93
C ALA A 146 -7.61 -4.60 -1.71
N THR A 147 -7.54 -4.80 -3.03
CA THR A 147 -8.74 -5.01 -3.84
C THR A 147 -9.30 -6.42 -3.65
N VAL A 148 -8.42 -7.38 -3.37
CA VAL A 148 -8.73 -8.80 -3.17
C VAL A 148 -8.35 -9.22 -1.75
N ASN A 149 -9.27 -9.04 -0.79
CA ASN A 149 -9.06 -9.41 0.62
C ASN A 149 -9.38 -10.90 0.91
N PHE A 150 -9.02 -11.82 0.00
CA PHE A 150 -9.24 -13.26 0.21
C PHE A 150 -8.13 -13.93 1.01
N PHE A 151 -6.98 -13.28 1.11
CA PHE A 151 -5.78 -13.85 1.71
C PHE A 151 -5.16 -12.89 2.70
N ASP A 152 -4.75 -13.40 3.85
CA ASP A 152 -3.94 -12.63 4.78
C ASP A 152 -2.46 -12.80 4.42
N LEU A 153 -2.00 -12.02 3.45
CA LEU A 153 -0.70 -12.22 2.80
C LEU A 153 0.47 -11.55 3.53
N SER A 154 0.22 -10.72 4.54
CA SER A 154 1.27 -9.95 5.20
C SER A 154 0.93 -9.63 6.66
N SER A 155 1.96 -9.67 7.51
CA SER A 155 1.90 -9.27 8.93
C SER A 155 1.86 -7.76 9.12
N ALA A 156 2.11 -6.96 8.08
CA ALA A 156 2.06 -5.49 8.14
C ALA A 156 0.63 -4.95 7.89
N LYS A 157 -0.36 -5.58 8.54
CA LYS A 157 -1.77 -5.25 8.41
C LYS A 157 -2.23 -4.43 9.61
N LEU A 158 -2.84 -3.29 9.33
CA LEU A 158 -3.52 -2.50 10.36
C LEU A 158 -4.73 -3.25 10.90
N SER A 159 -5.15 -2.89 12.11
CA SER A 159 -6.42 -3.28 12.74
C SER A 159 -7.62 -3.09 11.80
N ASP A 160 -7.61 -2.05 10.97
CA ASP A 160 -8.62 -1.74 9.95
C ASP A 160 -8.62 -2.70 8.74
N GLY A 161 -7.67 -3.63 8.67
CA GLY A 161 -7.51 -4.59 7.57
C GLY A 161 -6.73 -4.07 6.35
N ARG A 162 -6.21 -2.84 6.40
CA ARG A 162 -5.36 -2.23 5.36
C ARG A 162 -3.91 -2.67 5.52
N TYR A 163 -3.17 -2.77 4.42
CA TYR A 163 -1.73 -3.02 4.45
C TYR A 163 -0.96 -1.72 4.55
N LEU A 164 0.11 -1.68 5.33
CA LEU A 164 0.95 -0.49 5.41
C LEU A 164 2.12 -0.58 4.44
N LEU A 165 2.16 0.33 3.46
CA LEU A 165 3.32 0.54 2.61
C LEU A 165 4.21 1.60 3.26
N GLY A 166 5.52 1.40 3.18
CA GLY A 166 6.49 2.24 3.87
C GLY A 166 7.74 2.44 3.03
N SER A 167 8.23 3.68 3.01
CA SER A 167 9.55 4.02 2.44
C SER A 167 10.27 4.98 3.38
N SER A 168 11.59 4.83 3.46
CA SER A 168 12.44 5.72 4.26
C SER A 168 13.69 6.12 3.47
N ALA A 169 14.05 7.40 3.54
CA ALA A 169 15.23 7.97 2.94
C ALA A 169 16.03 8.72 4.00
N LEU A 170 17.26 8.28 4.23
CA LEU A 170 18.22 8.89 5.14
C LEU A 170 19.34 9.54 4.35
N PHE A 171 19.57 10.83 4.56
CA PHE A 171 20.60 11.58 3.85
C PHE A 171 21.11 12.77 4.67
N ARG A 172 22.18 13.39 4.19
CA ARG A 172 22.70 14.64 4.73
C ARG A 172 22.38 15.78 3.76
N ASN A 173 21.87 16.90 4.29
CA ASN A 173 21.60 18.09 3.50
C ASN A 173 22.89 18.66 2.91
N GLU A 174 22.80 19.14 1.67
CA GLU A 174 23.86 19.91 1.03
C GLU A 174 24.04 21.26 1.75
N PRO A 175 25.23 21.88 1.69
CA PRO A 175 25.39 23.24 2.17
C PRO A 175 24.64 24.21 1.25
N PHE A 176 23.62 24.87 1.79
CA PHE A 176 22.75 25.84 1.10
C PHE A 176 22.62 27.14 1.90
#